data_AF-F2VIV0-F1
#
_entry.id   AF-F2VIV0-F1
#
_cell.length_a   1.000
_cell.length_b   1.000
_cell.length_c   1.000
_cell.angle_alpha   90.00
_cell.angle_beta   90.00
_cell.angle_gamma   90.00
#
_symmetry.space_group_name_H-M   'P 1'
#
loop_
_entity.id
_entity.type
_entity.pdbx_description
1 polymer ?
#
loop_
_entity_poly.entity_id
_entity_poly.type
_entity_poly.pdbx_seq_one_letter_code
_entity_poly.pdbx_strand_id
1 'polypeptide(L)'
;LFLLISESPYSERFIASWYLLGYIVFSSLPMLLCILYLGGIMGSYSVQSWSIDCVGFGVFVVLAVMFITKIPLPPFHVWLPIVHAEASSPVSMFLSGYVMKLGLLGVLRFCYFLLSDFIFSYWYVGLSLVFALLFFFSASRELDGKRWLIFLS
;
A
#
# COMPACT_ATOMS: atom_id res chain seq x y z
N LEU A 1 -12.66 7.79 -1.32
CA LEU A 1 -12.84 9.02 -0.52
C LEU A 1 -14.25 9.61 -0.69
N PHE A 2 -14.67 9.98 -1.90
CA PHE A 2 -16.02 10.49 -2.15
C PHE A 2 -17.12 9.57 -1.59
N LEU A 3 -17.13 8.29 -2.00
CA LEU A 3 -18.11 7.30 -1.49
C LEU A 3 -18.04 7.09 0.02
N LEU A 4 -16.87 7.26 0.64
CA LEU A 4 -16.73 7.18 2.09
C LEU A 4 -17.46 8.36 2.76
N ILE A 5 -17.39 9.57 2.20
CA ILE A 5 -18.05 10.74 2.76
C ILE A 5 -19.56 10.70 2.49
N SER A 6 -19.98 10.28 1.30
CA SER A 6 -21.39 10.33 0.87
C SER A 6 -22.23 9.17 1.39
N GLU A 7 -21.70 7.94 1.42
CA GLU A 7 -22.49 6.73 1.66
C GLU A 7 -22.22 6.06 3.02
N SER A 8 -21.20 6.49 3.78
CA SER A 8 -20.93 5.85 5.06
C SER A 8 -22.03 6.14 6.09
N PRO A 9 -22.55 5.11 6.78
CA PRO A 9 -23.58 5.25 7.80
C PRO A 9 -23.02 5.60 9.19
N TYR A 10 -21.69 5.64 9.35
CA TYR A 10 -21.02 5.77 10.65
C TYR A 10 -20.73 7.23 11.02
N SER A 11 -20.73 7.55 12.32
CA SER A 11 -20.59 8.91 12.84
C SER A 11 -19.21 9.52 12.56
N GLU A 12 -18.16 8.72 12.71
CA GLU A 12 -16.77 9.17 12.65
C GLU A 12 -16.22 9.37 11.23
N ARG A 13 -17.07 9.19 10.19
CA ARG A 13 -16.70 9.20 8.75
C ARG A 13 -15.78 10.34 8.32
N PHE A 14 -15.96 11.51 8.92
CA PHE A 14 -15.13 12.67 8.59
C PHE A 14 -13.69 12.48 9.09
N ILE A 15 -13.50 11.91 10.27
CA ILE A 15 -12.18 11.63 10.83
C ILE A 15 -11.46 10.58 9.99
N ALA A 16 -12.10 9.45 9.65
CA ALA A 16 -11.46 8.49 8.74
C ALA A 16 -11.18 9.08 7.36
N SER A 17 -12.04 9.98 6.86
CA SER A 17 -11.80 10.65 5.59
C SER A 17 -10.54 11.54 5.63
N TRP A 18 -10.29 12.24 6.73
CA TRP A 18 -9.08 13.04 6.93
C TRP A 18 -7.83 12.17 7.02
N TYR A 19 -7.88 11.05 7.75
CA TYR A 19 -6.77 10.09 7.78
C TYR A 19 -6.46 9.52 6.40
N LEU A 20 -7.50 9.10 5.66
CA LEU A 20 -7.34 8.58 4.30
C LEU A 20 -6.78 9.65 3.35
N LEU A 21 -7.27 10.88 3.43
CA LEU A 21 -6.81 11.98 2.59
C LEU A 21 -5.34 12.29 2.83
N GLY A 22 -4.96 12.46 4.10
CA GLY A 22 -3.56 12.70 4.46
C GLY A 22 -2.65 11.58 3.98
N TYR A 23 -3.10 10.34 4.12
CA TYR A 23 -2.37 9.16 3.65
C TYR A 23 -2.17 9.14 2.14
N ILE A 24 -3.23 9.39 1.37
CA ILE A 24 -3.17 9.43 -0.09
C ILE A 24 -2.25 10.55 -0.53
N VAL A 25 -2.38 11.76 0.02
CA VAL A 25 -1.57 12.91 -0.37
C VAL A 25 -0.09 12.65 -0.09
N PHE A 26 0.23 12.17 1.11
CA PHE A 26 1.60 11.92 1.53
C PHE A 26 2.28 10.80 0.73
N SER A 27 1.55 9.74 0.38
CA SER A 27 2.12 8.63 -0.40
C SER A 27 2.13 8.89 -1.92
N SER A 28 1.05 9.45 -2.47
CA SER A 28 0.86 9.54 -3.92
C SER A 28 1.59 10.73 -4.56
N LEU A 29 1.73 11.87 -3.88
CA LEU A 29 2.43 13.02 -4.45
C LEU A 29 3.93 12.75 -4.67
N PRO A 30 4.70 12.24 -3.68
CA PRO A 30 6.10 11.91 -3.91
C PRO A 30 6.28 10.82 -4.98
N MET A 31 5.40 9.81 -4.98
CA MET A 31 5.40 8.76 -5.98
C MET A 31 5.19 9.31 -7.40
N LEU A 32 4.25 10.24 -7.58
CA LEU A 32 4.00 10.90 -8.87
C LEU A 32 5.23 11.70 -9.32
N LEU A 33 5.83 12.47 -8.42
CA LEU A 33 7.04 13.27 -8.71
C LEU A 33 8.20 12.38 -9.15
N CYS A 34 8.42 11.23 -8.48
CA CYS A 34 9.45 10.28 -8.88
C CYS A 34 9.21 9.72 -10.29
N ILE A 35 7.97 9.37 -10.64
CA ILE A 35 7.62 8.84 -11.97
C ILE A 35 7.83 9.90 -13.06
N LEU A 36 7.45 11.15 -12.80
CA LEU A 36 7.66 12.25 -13.74
C LEU A 36 9.15 12.55 -13.91
N TYR A 37 9.93 12.53 -12.83
CA TYR A 37 11.38 12.69 -12.87
C TYR A 37 12.06 11.59 -13.69
N LEU A 38 11.70 10.33 -13.46
CA LEU A 38 12.20 9.18 -14.22
C LEU A 38 11.86 9.30 -15.72
N GLY A 39 10.62 9.64 -16.04
CA GLY A 39 10.18 9.85 -17.42
C GLY A 39 10.89 11.03 -18.10
N GLY A 40 11.19 12.10 -17.35
CA GLY A 40 11.93 13.26 -17.84
C GLY A 40 13.38 12.93 -18.22
N ILE A 41 14.08 12.13 -17.41
CA ILE A 41 15.47 11.72 -17.70
C ILE A 41 15.52 10.72 -18.85
N MET A 42 14.61 9.74 -18.85
CA MET A 42 14.61 8.68 -19.86
C MET A 42 14.03 9.12 -21.21
N GLY A 43 13.35 10.27 -21.26
CA GLY A 43 12.63 10.74 -22.44
C GLY A 43 11.42 9.88 -22.81
N SER A 44 11.10 8.85 -22.00
CA SER A 44 9.97 7.95 -22.22
C SER A 44 9.36 7.50 -20.89
N TYR A 45 8.03 7.37 -20.87
CA TYR A 45 7.28 6.85 -19.74
C TYR A 45 7.07 5.33 -19.81
N SER A 46 7.79 4.64 -20.71
CA SER A 46 7.70 3.18 -20.80
C SER A 46 8.52 2.55 -19.67
N VAL A 47 7.86 1.80 -18.78
CA VAL A 47 8.51 1.17 -17.61
C VAL A 47 9.68 0.28 -18.00
N GLN A 48 9.61 -0.35 -19.18
CA GLN A 48 10.65 -1.23 -19.70
C GLN A 48 11.94 -0.49 -20.08
N SER A 49 11.88 0.83 -20.32
CA SER A 49 13.06 1.64 -20.62
C SER A 49 13.82 2.10 -19.37
N TRP A 50 13.25 1.91 -18.18
CA TRP A 50 13.84 2.43 -16.96
C TRP A 50 14.90 1.47 -16.42
N SER A 51 16.15 1.91 -16.40
CA SER A 51 17.29 1.18 -15.82
C SER A 51 17.88 1.93 -14.63
N ILE A 52 18.52 1.18 -13.73
CA ILE A 52 19.18 1.72 -12.52
C ILE A 52 20.36 2.64 -12.91
N ASP A 53 21.04 2.32 -14.00
CA ASP A 53 22.31 2.91 -14.40
C ASP A 53 22.24 4.44 -14.63
N CYS A 54 21.08 4.96 -15.05
CA CYS A 54 20.94 6.36 -15.43
C CYS A 54 20.42 7.29 -14.33
N VAL A 55 19.72 6.76 -13.31
CA VAL A 55 18.93 7.60 -12.36
C VAL A 55 19.37 7.44 -10.91
N GLY A 56 20.24 6.46 -10.64
CA GLY A 56 20.74 6.18 -9.31
C GLY A 56 19.73 5.44 -8.44
N PHE A 57 20.26 4.63 -7.54
CA PHE A 57 19.49 3.73 -6.68
C PHE A 57 18.45 4.45 -5.80
N GLY A 58 18.76 5.67 -5.35
CA GLY A 58 17.93 6.40 -4.38
C GLY A 58 16.50 6.68 -4.84
N VAL A 59 16.29 6.99 -6.12
CA VAL A 59 14.94 7.28 -6.65
C VAL A 59 14.08 6.02 -6.66
N PHE A 60 14.65 4.89 -7.04
CA PHE A 60 13.95 3.60 -7.00
C PHE A 60 13.65 3.17 -5.56
N VAL A 61 14.50 3.46 -4.59
CA VAL A 61 14.22 3.21 -3.16
C VAL A 61 13.05 4.07 -2.68
N VAL A 62 13.04 5.37 -2.98
CA VAL A 62 11.92 6.25 -2.61
C VAL A 62 10.63 5.75 -3.24
N LEU A 63 10.66 5.39 -4.52
CA LEU A 63 9.50 4.85 -5.22
C LEU A 63 9.04 3.52 -4.61
N ALA A 64 9.96 2.62 -4.24
CA ALA A 64 9.66 1.37 -3.54
C ALA A 64 8.98 1.62 -2.20
N VAL A 65 9.52 2.51 -1.37
CA VAL A 65 8.95 2.87 -0.07
C VAL A 65 7.55 3.44 -0.24
N MET A 66 7.34 4.34 -1.22
CA MET A 66 6.03 4.92 -1.47
C MET A 66 5.00 3.87 -1.95
N PHE A 67 5.38 2.88 -2.76
CA PHE A 67 4.49 1.77 -3.09
C PHE A 67 4.23 0.84 -1.89
N ILE A 68 5.24 0.58 -1.06
CA ILE A 68 5.12 -0.20 0.17
C ILE A 68 4.11 0.43 1.12
N THR A 69 4.02 1.76 1.21
CA THR A 69 2.96 2.40 2.02
C THR A 69 1.55 1.96 1.55
N LYS A 70 1.31 1.73 0.26
CA LYS A 70 -0.02 1.27 -0.17
C LYS A 70 -0.35 -0.16 0.25
N ILE A 71 0.66 -0.92 0.65
CA ILE A 71 0.53 -2.24 1.26
C ILE A 71 0.50 -2.02 2.78
N PRO A 72 -0.48 -2.56 3.52
CA PRO A 72 -0.58 -2.35 4.97
C PRO A 72 0.47 -3.17 5.74
N LEU A 73 1.75 -2.84 5.56
CA LEU A 73 2.85 -3.37 6.33
C LEU A 73 3.10 -2.49 7.57
N PRO A 74 3.52 -3.04 8.72
CA PRO A 74 3.96 -2.24 9.85
C PRO A 74 5.14 -1.34 9.43
N PRO A 75 5.17 -0.03 9.76
CA PRO A 75 4.26 0.73 10.62
C PRO A 75 3.07 1.42 9.88
N PHE A 76 2.98 1.31 8.56
CA PHE A 76 2.04 2.06 7.72
C PHE A 76 0.62 1.48 7.64
N HIS A 77 0.27 0.52 8.50
CA HIS A 77 -1.04 -0.15 8.47
C HIS A 77 -2.17 0.62 9.18
N VAL A 78 -1.86 1.67 9.96
CA VAL A 78 -2.82 2.31 10.89
C VAL A 78 -4.05 2.92 10.21
N TRP A 79 -3.89 3.47 9.01
CA TRP A 79 -5.02 4.07 8.28
C TRP A 79 -6.07 3.03 7.88
N LEU A 80 -5.64 1.79 7.68
CA LEU A 80 -6.45 0.73 7.11
C LEU A 80 -7.61 0.29 8.02
N PRO A 81 -7.40 -0.10 9.30
CA PRO A 81 -8.48 -0.49 10.19
C PRO A 81 -9.46 0.66 10.48
N ILE A 82 -8.97 1.92 10.53
CA ILE A 82 -9.80 3.10 10.75
C ILE A 82 -10.75 3.32 9.56
N VAL A 83 -10.20 3.33 8.34
CA VAL A 83 -10.98 3.57 7.12
C VAL A 83 -11.96 2.46 6.84
N HIS A 84 -11.58 1.20 7.06
CA HIS A 84 -12.48 0.09 6.83
C HIS A 84 -13.59 -0.03 7.89
N ALA A 85 -13.37 0.43 9.12
CA ALA A 85 -14.42 0.43 10.15
C ALA A 85 -15.60 1.31 9.73
N GLU A 86 -15.33 2.42 9.05
CA GLU A 86 -16.32 3.42 8.66
C GLU A 86 -16.76 3.34 7.20
N ALA A 87 -16.08 2.56 6.38
CA ALA A 87 -16.45 2.34 4.99
C ALA A 87 -17.76 1.52 4.85
N SER A 88 -18.55 1.86 3.82
CA SER A 88 -19.63 1.01 3.33
C SER A 88 -19.06 -0.30 2.76
N SER A 89 -19.88 -1.36 2.68
CA SER A 89 -19.45 -2.66 2.15
C SER A 89 -18.82 -2.61 0.73
N PRO A 90 -19.33 -1.85 -0.26
CA PRO A 90 -18.65 -1.76 -1.55
C PRO A 90 -17.29 -1.07 -1.45
N VAL A 91 -17.18 -0.01 -0.64
CA VAL A 91 -15.93 0.73 -0.46
C VAL A 91 -14.87 -0.12 0.23
N SER A 92 -15.25 -0.89 1.24
CA SER A 92 -14.32 -1.82 1.91
C SER A 92 -13.85 -2.92 0.95
N MET A 93 -14.73 -3.46 0.10
CA MET A 93 -14.35 -4.44 -0.93
C MET A 93 -13.37 -3.87 -1.95
N PHE A 94 -13.54 -2.63 -2.42
CA PHE A 94 -12.57 -2.01 -3.33
C PHE A 94 -11.22 -1.76 -2.66
N LEU A 95 -11.21 -1.39 -1.38
CA LEU A 95 -9.98 -1.07 -0.67
C LEU A 95 -9.11 -2.32 -0.47
N SER A 96 -9.67 -3.41 0.05
CA SER A 96 -8.93 -4.68 0.22
C SER A 96 -8.76 -5.43 -1.10
N GLY A 97 -9.74 -5.32 -2.01
CA GLY A 97 -9.79 -6.01 -3.28
C GLY A 97 -8.86 -5.45 -4.35
N TYR A 98 -8.72 -4.13 -4.42
CA TYR A 98 -8.04 -3.47 -5.54
C TYR A 98 -6.81 -2.70 -5.08
N VAL A 99 -6.95 -1.82 -4.08
CA VAL A 99 -5.87 -0.89 -3.69
C VAL A 99 -4.65 -1.63 -3.17
N MET A 100 -4.82 -2.61 -2.27
CA MET A 100 -3.71 -3.40 -1.74
C MET A 100 -2.97 -4.19 -2.83
N LYS A 101 -3.71 -4.84 -3.73
CA LYS A 101 -3.12 -5.66 -4.83
C LYS A 101 -2.43 -4.80 -5.88
N LEU A 102 -2.96 -3.62 -6.19
CA LEU A 102 -2.25 -2.66 -7.04
C LEU A 102 -0.97 -2.14 -6.38
N GLY A 103 -0.96 -1.98 -5.06
CA GLY A 103 0.26 -1.65 -4.32
C GLY A 103 1.35 -2.68 -4.55
N LEU A 104 1.02 -3.97 -4.33
CA LEU A 104 1.92 -5.10 -4.61
C LEU A 104 2.39 -5.15 -6.06
N LEU A 105 1.48 -4.99 -7.02
CA LEU A 105 1.83 -4.98 -8.45
C LEU A 105 2.75 -3.80 -8.81
N GLY A 106 2.58 -2.65 -8.17
CA GLY A 106 3.46 -1.50 -8.33
C GLY A 106 4.87 -1.77 -7.83
N VAL A 107 5.01 -2.35 -6.62
CA VAL A 107 6.32 -2.79 -6.09
C VAL A 107 6.97 -3.77 -7.06
N LEU A 108 6.24 -4.80 -7.50
CA LEU A 108 6.79 -5.81 -8.39
C LEU A 108 7.22 -5.25 -9.74
N ARG A 109 6.48 -4.30 -10.33
CA ARG A 109 6.84 -3.74 -11.65
C ARG A 109 7.99 -2.75 -11.59
N PHE A 110 7.96 -1.82 -10.64
CA PHE A 110 8.93 -0.73 -10.61
C PHE A 110 10.19 -1.05 -9.79
N CYS A 111 10.09 -2.01 -8.87
CA CYS A 111 11.18 -2.34 -7.95
C CYS A 111 11.72 -3.74 -8.18
N TYR A 112 11.33 -4.42 -9.28
CA TYR A 112 11.83 -5.75 -9.61
C TYR A 112 13.35 -5.84 -9.55
N PHE A 113 14.03 -4.88 -10.18
CA PHE A 113 15.49 -4.82 -10.23
C PHE A 113 16.16 -4.65 -8.86
N LEU A 114 15.46 -4.03 -7.90
CA LEU A 114 15.97 -3.87 -6.53
C LEU A 114 15.75 -5.13 -5.68
N LEU A 115 14.69 -5.87 -6.00
CA LEU A 115 14.13 -6.89 -5.13
C LEU A 115 14.37 -8.32 -5.64
N SER A 116 14.84 -8.51 -6.87
CA SER A 116 14.99 -9.83 -7.51
C SER A 116 15.73 -10.84 -6.63
N ASP A 117 16.82 -10.39 -6.01
CA ASP A 117 17.68 -11.25 -5.20
C ASP A 117 17.16 -11.39 -3.76
N PHE A 118 16.40 -10.41 -3.29
CA PHE A 118 15.89 -10.35 -1.91
C PHE A 118 14.56 -11.07 -1.72
N ILE A 119 13.64 -11.05 -2.70
CA ILE A 119 12.29 -11.63 -2.57
C ILE A 119 12.34 -13.14 -2.29
N PHE A 120 13.28 -13.85 -2.90
CA PHE A 120 13.43 -15.30 -2.72
C PHE A 120 14.45 -15.67 -1.65
N SER A 121 14.99 -14.69 -0.92
CA SER A 121 15.90 -14.97 0.19
C SER A 121 15.17 -15.68 1.33
N TYR A 122 15.84 -16.66 1.95
CA TYR A 122 15.30 -17.40 3.10
C TYR A 122 14.86 -16.45 4.23
N TRP A 123 15.61 -15.36 4.45
CA TRP A 123 15.30 -14.35 5.45
C TRP A 123 13.97 -13.63 5.18
N TYR A 124 13.71 -13.21 3.94
CA TYR A 124 12.47 -12.53 3.58
C TYR A 124 11.25 -13.46 3.71
N VAL A 125 11.39 -14.71 3.25
CA VAL A 125 10.33 -15.73 3.37
C VAL A 125 10.06 -16.05 4.85
N GLY A 126 11.10 -16.20 5.66
CA GLY A 126 10.96 -16.42 7.10
C GLY A 126 10.27 -15.25 7.82
N LEU A 127 10.68 -14.01 7.51
CA LEU A 127 10.08 -12.81 8.09
C LEU A 127 8.60 -12.67 7.72
N SER A 128 8.25 -12.90 6.44
CA SER A 128 6.85 -12.80 5.98
C SER A 128 5.95 -13.86 6.62
N LEU A 129 6.46 -15.08 6.83
CA LEU A 129 5.76 -16.12 7.59
C LEU A 129 5.53 -15.72 9.05
N VAL A 130 6.53 -15.14 9.72
CA VAL A 130 6.38 -14.67 11.11
C VAL A 130 5.30 -13.59 11.19
N PHE A 131 5.31 -12.60 10.28
CA PHE A 131 4.27 -11.58 10.23
C PHE A 131 2.88 -12.17 9.97
N ALA A 132 2.77 -13.12 9.03
CA ALA A 132 1.50 -13.79 8.76
C ALA A 132 0.94 -14.50 10.01
N LEU A 133 1.79 -15.18 10.77
CA LEU A 133 1.39 -15.80 12.04
C LEU A 133 0.97 -14.76 13.08
N LEU A 134 1.71 -13.66 13.22
CA LEU A 134 1.35 -12.58 14.15
C LEU A 134 0.00 -11.97 13.83
N PHE A 135 -0.27 -11.66 12.55
CA PHE A 135 -1.56 -11.14 12.12
C PHE A 135 -2.68 -12.16 12.33
N PHE A 136 -2.44 -13.44 12.08
CA PHE A 136 -3.41 -14.51 12.36
C PHE A 136 -3.78 -14.59 13.85
N PHE A 137 -2.80 -14.52 14.76
CA PHE A 137 -3.06 -14.49 16.20
C PHE A 137 -3.74 -13.18 16.65
N SER A 138 -3.44 -12.04 16.01
CA SER A 138 -4.16 -10.80 16.29
C SER A 138 -5.62 -10.88 15.84
N ALA A 139 -5.89 -11.47 14.68
CA ALA A 139 -7.24 -11.67 14.15
C ALA A 139 -8.10 -12.54 15.07
N SER A 140 -7.54 -13.61 15.65
CA SER A 140 -8.31 -14.49 16.55
C SER A 140 -8.78 -13.84 17.85
N ARG A 141 -8.21 -12.68 18.21
CA ARG A 141 -8.62 -11.89 19.39
C ARG A 141 -9.65 -10.81 19.07
N GLU A 142 -9.89 -10.52 17.79
CA GLU A 142 -10.83 -9.47 17.39
C GLU A 142 -12.28 -9.96 17.46
N LEU A 143 -13.14 -9.17 18.10
CA LEU A 143 -14.56 -9.46 18.29
C LEU A 143 -15.44 -8.91 17.15
N ASP A 144 -14.94 -7.89 16.45
CA ASP A 144 -15.67 -7.24 15.35
C ASP A 144 -15.45 -7.97 14.03
N GLY A 145 -16.51 -8.57 13.45
CA GLY A 145 -16.41 -9.34 12.21
C GLY A 145 -15.84 -8.56 11.01
N LYS A 146 -16.09 -7.24 10.94
CA LYS A 146 -15.46 -6.37 9.93
C LYS A 146 -13.95 -6.27 10.13
N ARG A 147 -13.49 -6.04 11.37
CA ARG A 147 -12.06 -5.97 11.72
C ARG A 147 -11.37 -7.30 11.51
N TRP A 148 -12.02 -8.39 11.90
CA TRP A 148 -11.56 -9.75 11.67
C TRP A 148 -11.25 -10.03 10.19
N LEU A 149 -12.17 -9.68 9.27
CA LEU A 149 -11.97 -9.86 7.83
C LEU A 149 -10.78 -9.05 7.27
N ILE A 150 -10.50 -7.88 7.87
CA ILE A 150 -9.43 -6.99 7.43
C ILE A 150 -8.06 -7.52 7.84
N PHE A 151 -7.95 -8.14 9.02
CA PHE A 151 -6.69 -8.77 9.44
C PHE A 151 -6.34 -10.01 8.62
N LEU A 152 -7.33 -10.64 7.97
CA LEU A 152 -7.13 -11.80 7.11
C LEU A 152 -6.83 -11.46 5.65
N SER A 153 -7.09 -10.22 5.20
CA SER A 153 -6.84 -9.79 3.82
C SER A 153 -5.38 -9.44 3.59
#